data_AF-A0A4R9WP66-F1
#
_entry.id   AF-A0A4R9WP66-F1
#
_cell.length_a   1.000
_cell.length_b   1.000
_cell.length_c   1.000
_cell.angle_alpha   90.00
_cell.angle_beta   90.00
_cell.angle_gamma   90.00
#
_symmetry.space_group_name_H-M   'P 1'
#
loop_
_entity.id
_entity.type
_entity.pdbx_description
1 polymer ?
#
loop_
_entity_poly.entity_id
_entity_poly.type
_entity_poly.pdbx_seq_one_letter_code
_entity_poly.pdbx_strand_id
1 'polypeptide(L)'
;MPVQASPTKLPISASQAVQNKILIPEATVRKTQRLQLPQDISIDTFNNCPPEGSAKTPAKAESNREKNQWAIPNDMDIDTKVTLQDVLAPGDDHNRFKVGTPVRIQGYFSEVFKSGGSHGESCNCNATDDVNTDTHINMALTNSAENVKPENRMIVEVTPRLRYIAGLNGLDWSHGNLKNYEGSCLEIEGDLFWDDAHEGEARNTPIAGRDIWRATLWEVHPITSIQEIDCNKLF
;
A
#
# COMPACT_ATOMS: atom_id res chain seq x y z
N MET A 1 54.37 52.46 55.70
CA MET A 1 54.84 51.07 55.41
C MET A 1 54.13 50.56 54.16
N PRO A 2 54.75 49.66 53.39
CA PRO A 2 54.69 49.67 51.92
C PRO A 2 54.00 48.43 51.28
N VAL A 3 53.92 48.45 49.94
CA VAL A 3 54.00 47.32 48.97
C VAL A 3 52.76 46.39 48.84
N GLN A 4 51.97 46.56 47.75
CA GLN A 4 51.95 45.78 46.48
C GLN A 4 51.41 44.34 46.59
N ALA A 5 50.38 43.98 45.81
CA ALA A 5 50.51 43.43 44.46
C ALA A 5 49.16 42.84 43.96
N SER A 6 48.81 43.17 42.72
CA SER A 6 47.75 42.59 41.87
C SER A 6 48.06 41.13 41.45
N PRO A 7 47.45 40.59 40.37
CA PRO A 7 46.05 40.32 40.01
C PRO A 7 45.86 38.79 39.84
N THR A 8 44.77 38.30 39.21
CA THR A 8 44.81 37.39 38.02
C THR A 8 43.45 36.68 37.75
N LYS A 9 42.83 37.11 36.63
CA LYS A 9 42.04 36.38 35.59
C LYS A 9 40.65 35.77 35.90
N LEU A 10 39.60 36.50 35.47
CA LEU A 10 38.71 36.29 34.30
C LEU A 10 38.56 34.86 33.71
N PRO A 11 37.51 34.60 32.91
CA PRO A 11 36.06 34.55 33.16
C PRO A 11 35.52 33.18 32.65
N ILE A 12 34.21 32.97 32.51
CA ILE A 12 33.60 32.38 31.29
C ILE A 12 32.08 32.46 31.44
N SER A 13 31.50 33.07 30.43
CA SER A 13 30.11 33.45 30.24
C SER A 13 29.16 32.26 30.10
N ALA A 14 28.00 32.36 30.76
CA ALA A 14 26.76 31.75 30.30
C ALA A 14 26.33 32.42 28.98
N SER A 15 26.87 31.98 27.85
CA SER A 15 26.35 32.25 26.50
C SER A 15 27.23 31.54 25.49
N GLN A 16 26.96 30.26 25.24
CA GLN A 16 27.32 29.52 24.01
C GLN A 16 26.89 28.05 24.15
N ALA A 17 25.59 27.80 24.07
CA ALA A 17 25.05 26.47 23.80
C ALA A 17 23.70 26.56 23.06
N VAL A 18 23.54 27.58 22.20
CA VAL A 18 22.39 27.68 21.30
C VAL A 18 22.88 28.31 20.01
N GLN A 19 23.64 27.57 19.20
CA GLN A 19 23.81 27.81 17.76
C GLN A 19 24.68 26.70 17.19
N ASN A 20 24.03 25.59 16.85
CA ASN A 20 24.39 24.78 15.70
C ASN A 20 23.09 24.19 15.17
N LYS A 21 22.25 25.06 14.58
CA LYS A 21 21.31 24.64 13.55
C LYS A 21 22.19 24.20 12.38
N ILE A 22 22.50 22.91 12.33
CA ILE A 22 22.90 22.26 11.10
C ILE A 22 21.73 22.48 10.15
N LEU A 23 21.90 23.39 9.19
CA LEU A 23 21.09 23.45 7.99
C LEU A 23 21.36 22.13 7.25
N ILE A 24 20.56 21.11 7.56
CA ILE A 24 20.46 19.91 6.73
C ILE A 24 19.78 20.40 5.44
N PRO A 25 20.42 20.29 4.27
CA PRO A 25 19.75 20.63 3.03
C PRO A 25 18.53 19.71 2.88
N GLU A 26 17.38 20.30 2.57
CA GLU A 26 16.16 19.60 2.14
C GLU A 26 16.43 18.86 0.82
N ALA A 27 17.08 17.72 0.92
CA ALA A 27 16.94 16.63 -0.02
C ALA A 27 16.29 15.51 0.78
N THR A 28 14.97 15.63 0.98
CA THR A 28 14.17 14.53 1.51
C THR A 28 14.08 13.44 0.45
N VAL A 29 15.18 12.73 0.23
CA VAL A 29 15.11 11.35 -0.24
C VAL A 29 14.50 10.59 0.93
N ARG A 30 13.16 10.57 1.02
CA ARG A 30 12.48 9.61 1.89
C ARG A 30 12.91 8.25 1.34
N LYS A 31 13.87 7.60 2.00
CA LYS A 31 14.08 6.17 1.80
C LYS A 31 12.73 5.53 2.01
N THR A 32 12.18 4.89 0.98
CA THR A 32 10.99 4.05 1.10
C THR A 32 11.28 3.09 2.26
N GLN A 33 10.57 3.24 3.37
CA GLN A 33 10.79 2.40 4.53
C GLN A 33 10.19 1.04 4.20
N ARG A 34 11.04 0.14 3.70
CA ARG A 34 10.64 -1.24 3.42
C ARG A 34 10.13 -1.86 4.71
N LEU A 35 8.92 -2.40 4.66
CA LEU A 35 8.34 -3.14 5.76
C LEU A 35 9.23 -4.30 6.19
N GLN A 36 9.32 -4.53 7.49
CA GLN A 36 10.07 -5.64 8.07
C GLN A 36 9.18 -6.36 9.09
N LEU A 37 9.06 -7.68 8.93
CA LEU A 37 8.52 -8.55 9.96
C LEU A 37 9.69 -9.02 10.86
N PRO A 38 9.67 -8.71 12.16
CA PRO A 38 10.64 -9.27 13.10
C PRO A 38 10.66 -10.81 13.04
N GLN A 39 11.84 -11.41 13.06
CA GLN A 39 12.03 -12.86 12.85
C GLN A 39 11.39 -13.73 13.94
N ASP A 40 11.09 -13.15 15.09
CA ASP A 40 10.44 -13.79 16.24
C ASP A 40 8.91 -13.74 16.18
N ILE A 41 8.33 -13.07 15.19
CA ILE A 41 6.88 -12.96 15.00
C ILE A 41 6.46 -13.85 13.83
N SER A 42 5.62 -14.86 14.11
CA SER A 42 4.86 -15.57 13.06
C SER A 42 3.49 -14.94 12.89
N ILE A 43 3.09 -14.77 11.63
CA ILE A 43 1.75 -14.29 11.23
C ILE A 43 1.07 -15.27 10.26
N ASP A 44 1.52 -16.53 10.25
CA ASP A 44 0.95 -17.59 9.41
C ASP A 44 -0.56 -17.69 9.67
N THR A 45 -0.92 -17.79 10.95
CA THR A 45 -2.29 -17.56 11.41
C THR A 45 -2.39 -16.16 12.00
N PHE A 46 -3.20 -15.31 11.38
CA PHE A 46 -3.42 -13.94 11.82
C PHE A 46 -4.84 -13.82 12.38
N ASN A 47 -4.99 -13.41 13.64
CA ASN A 47 -6.29 -13.31 14.33
C ASN A 47 -7.16 -14.57 14.23
N ASN A 48 -6.55 -15.75 14.43
CA ASN A 48 -7.16 -17.08 14.27
C ASN A 48 -7.64 -17.40 12.83
N CYS A 49 -7.17 -16.64 11.83
CA CYS A 49 -7.44 -16.87 10.42
C CYS A 49 -6.18 -17.38 9.70
N PRO A 50 -6.16 -18.61 9.16
CA PRO A 50 -5.02 -19.15 8.44
C PRO A 50 -4.88 -18.50 7.03
N PRO A 51 -3.79 -18.75 6.28
CA PRO A 51 -3.59 -18.13 4.96
C PRO A 51 -4.68 -18.50 3.94
N GLU A 52 -5.21 -19.71 3.99
CA GLU A 52 -6.35 -20.14 3.17
C GLU A 52 -7.70 -19.55 3.61
N GLY A 53 -7.71 -18.82 4.73
CA GLY A 53 -8.92 -18.26 5.33
C GLY A 53 -9.97 -19.34 5.65
N SER A 54 -11.23 -19.05 5.32
CA SER A 54 -12.38 -19.95 5.56
C SER A 54 -12.88 -20.67 4.29
N ALA A 55 -12.04 -20.72 3.25
CA ALA A 55 -12.37 -21.28 1.95
C ALA A 55 -13.01 -22.68 2.04
N LYS A 56 -13.97 -22.94 1.15
CA LYS A 56 -14.68 -24.24 1.06
C LYS A 56 -14.19 -25.12 -0.09
N THR A 57 -13.37 -24.59 -0.98
CA THR A 57 -12.81 -25.30 -2.14
C THR A 57 -11.30 -25.11 -2.19
N PRO A 58 -10.55 -26.07 -2.79
CA PRO A 58 -9.10 -25.92 -2.96
C PRO A 58 -8.70 -24.69 -3.77
N ALA A 59 -9.42 -24.38 -4.84
CA ALA A 59 -9.18 -23.19 -5.67
C ALA A 59 -9.35 -21.89 -4.86
N LYS A 60 -10.43 -21.78 -4.06
CA LYS A 60 -10.60 -20.59 -3.21
C LYS A 60 -9.56 -20.51 -2.09
N ALA A 61 -9.11 -21.66 -1.58
CA ALA A 61 -8.02 -21.71 -0.61
C ALA A 61 -6.69 -21.22 -1.20
N GLU A 62 -6.43 -21.50 -2.48
CA GLU A 62 -5.27 -20.99 -3.22
C GLU A 62 -5.36 -19.48 -3.47
N SER A 63 -6.48 -19.00 -4.00
CA SER A 63 -6.78 -17.57 -4.15
C SER A 63 -6.63 -16.83 -2.81
N ASN A 64 -7.15 -17.38 -1.71
CA ASN A 64 -6.99 -16.77 -0.39
C ASN A 64 -5.53 -16.73 0.07
N ARG A 65 -4.71 -17.75 -0.25
CA ARG A 65 -3.27 -17.75 0.07
C ARG A 65 -2.51 -16.68 -0.73
N GLU A 66 -2.91 -16.41 -1.95
CA GLU A 66 -2.34 -15.33 -2.77
C GLU A 66 -2.71 -13.96 -2.19
N LYS A 67 -3.99 -13.74 -1.87
CA LYS A 67 -4.46 -12.52 -1.18
C LYS A 67 -3.73 -12.31 0.16
N ASN A 68 -3.56 -13.38 0.93
CA ASN A 68 -2.95 -13.36 2.25
C ASN A 68 -1.43 -13.46 2.26
N GLN A 69 -0.72 -13.24 1.15
CA GLN A 69 0.76 -13.14 1.21
C GLN A 69 1.20 -11.99 2.12
N TRP A 70 2.45 -12.04 2.59
CA TRP A 70 3.07 -10.95 3.36
C TRP A 70 4.57 -10.81 3.14
N ALA A 71 5.11 -11.56 2.18
CA ALA A 71 6.49 -11.43 1.78
C ALA A 71 6.69 -10.04 1.15
N ILE A 72 7.71 -9.32 1.60
CA ILE A 72 8.06 -8.02 1.03
C ILE A 72 9.05 -8.28 -0.13
N PRO A 73 8.67 -7.99 -1.39
CA PRO A 73 9.48 -8.37 -2.56
C PRO A 73 10.82 -7.63 -2.57
N ASN A 74 11.87 -8.23 -3.16
CA ASN A 74 13.15 -7.51 -3.35
C ASN A 74 13.05 -6.50 -4.48
N ASP A 75 13.79 -5.39 -4.39
CA ASP A 75 13.76 -4.33 -5.43
C ASP A 75 14.16 -4.88 -6.82
N MET A 76 14.98 -5.92 -6.84
CA MET A 76 15.41 -6.62 -8.06
C MET A 76 14.34 -7.56 -8.65
N ASP A 77 13.37 -7.98 -7.84
CA ASP A 77 12.28 -8.87 -8.25
C ASP A 77 11.09 -8.05 -8.80
N ILE A 78 10.95 -6.79 -8.38
CA ILE A 78 9.87 -5.88 -8.79
C ILE A 78 9.93 -5.58 -10.28
N ASP A 79 8.87 -5.95 -11.00
CA ASP A 79 8.68 -5.55 -12.39
C ASP A 79 8.18 -4.10 -12.46
N THR A 80 9.09 -3.21 -12.83
CA THR A 80 8.81 -1.77 -13.01
C THR A 80 8.28 -1.44 -14.41
N LYS A 81 8.16 -2.43 -15.30
CA LYS A 81 7.63 -2.24 -16.65
C LYS A 81 6.11 -2.38 -16.71
N VAL A 82 5.50 -3.04 -15.72
CA VAL A 82 4.04 -3.10 -15.60
C VAL A 82 3.56 -1.81 -14.97
N THR A 83 2.95 -0.94 -15.77
CA THR A 83 2.40 0.34 -15.30
C THR A 83 0.88 0.25 -15.09
N LEU A 84 0.29 1.23 -14.40
CA LEU A 84 -1.17 1.33 -14.30
C LEU A 84 -1.83 1.44 -15.68
N GLN A 85 -1.16 2.12 -16.62
CA GLN A 85 -1.67 2.27 -17.98
C GLN A 85 -1.66 0.95 -18.74
N ASP A 86 -0.66 0.09 -18.53
CA ASP A 86 -0.67 -1.26 -19.06
C ASP A 86 -1.84 -2.03 -18.46
N VAL A 87 -1.98 -2.06 -17.15
CA VAL A 87 -3.05 -2.84 -16.48
C VAL A 87 -4.45 -2.39 -16.90
N LEU A 88 -4.67 -1.08 -17.07
CA LEU A 88 -5.96 -0.54 -17.47
C LEU A 88 -6.22 -0.55 -18.98
N ALA A 89 -5.23 -0.90 -19.82
CA ALA A 89 -5.42 -0.83 -21.27
C ALA A 89 -6.59 -1.72 -21.72
N PRO A 90 -7.44 -1.29 -22.65
CA PRO A 90 -8.57 -2.09 -23.11
C PRO A 90 -8.12 -3.42 -23.73
N GLY A 91 -8.84 -4.51 -23.43
CA GLY A 91 -8.53 -5.83 -23.99
C GLY A 91 -9.08 -6.94 -23.11
N ASP A 92 -8.81 -8.18 -23.49
CA ASP A 92 -9.07 -9.35 -22.64
C ASP A 92 -7.90 -9.56 -21.68
N ASP A 93 -8.18 -9.52 -20.37
CA ASP A 93 -7.15 -9.54 -19.34
C ASP A 93 -6.57 -10.92 -19.00
N HIS A 94 -7.20 -12.02 -19.43
CA HIS A 94 -6.89 -13.39 -18.98
C HIS A 94 -5.42 -13.82 -19.11
N ASN A 95 -4.70 -13.30 -20.11
CA ASN A 95 -3.34 -13.75 -20.43
C ASN A 95 -2.32 -12.62 -20.42
N ARG A 96 -2.63 -11.48 -19.79
CA ARG A 96 -1.80 -10.27 -19.86
C ARG A 96 -0.65 -10.25 -18.87
N PHE A 97 -0.89 -10.77 -17.67
CA PHE A 97 0.07 -10.79 -16.59
C PHE A 97 0.08 -12.14 -15.88
N LYS A 98 0.89 -12.25 -14.83
CA LYS A 98 1.05 -13.48 -14.05
C LYS A 98 0.83 -13.18 -12.57
N VAL A 99 -0.01 -13.97 -11.92
CA VAL A 99 -0.26 -13.91 -10.48
C VAL A 99 1.04 -14.07 -9.70
N GLY A 100 1.18 -13.28 -8.63
CA GLY A 100 2.37 -13.25 -7.76
C GLY A 100 3.56 -12.51 -8.36
N THR A 101 3.40 -11.81 -9.49
CA THR A 101 4.44 -10.91 -10.00
C THR A 101 4.48 -9.65 -9.14
N PRO A 102 5.59 -9.34 -8.45
CA PRO A 102 5.69 -8.09 -7.72
C PRO A 102 5.83 -6.93 -8.70
N VAL A 103 5.07 -5.87 -8.50
CA VAL A 103 5.02 -4.69 -9.38
C VAL A 103 5.16 -3.40 -8.58
N ARG A 104 5.54 -2.33 -9.27
CA ARG A 104 5.49 -0.96 -8.76
C ARG A 104 4.59 -0.11 -9.65
N ILE A 105 3.48 0.35 -9.10
CA ILE A 105 2.45 1.06 -9.85
C ILE A 105 2.23 2.46 -9.26
N GLN A 106 2.14 3.46 -10.15
CA GLN A 106 1.83 4.84 -9.78
C GLN A 106 0.45 5.23 -10.30
N GLY A 107 -0.28 6.04 -9.53
CA GLY A 107 -1.69 6.31 -9.81
C GLY A 107 -2.33 7.28 -8.83
N TYR A 108 -3.51 7.76 -9.19
CA TYR A 108 -4.36 8.60 -8.35
C TYR A 108 -5.31 7.75 -7.50
N PHE A 109 -5.29 7.95 -6.19
CA PHE A 109 -6.19 7.26 -5.25
C PHE A 109 -7.53 7.98 -5.18
N SER A 110 -8.55 7.40 -5.81
CA SER A 110 -9.86 8.04 -6.00
C SER A 110 -10.87 7.75 -4.88
N GLU A 111 -10.82 6.57 -4.27
CA GLU A 111 -11.78 6.15 -3.24
C GLU A 111 -11.21 4.97 -2.45
N VAL A 112 -11.35 5.01 -1.13
CA VAL A 112 -11.01 3.94 -0.20
C VAL A 112 -12.30 3.35 0.36
N PHE A 113 -12.42 2.04 0.46
CA PHE A 113 -13.62 1.41 1.02
C PHE A 113 -13.29 0.04 1.59
N LYS A 114 -14.23 -0.48 2.39
CA LYS A 114 -14.06 -1.75 3.08
C LYS A 114 -14.49 -2.90 2.17
N SER A 115 -13.72 -3.99 2.14
CA SER A 115 -14.04 -5.19 1.39
C SER A 115 -15.19 -6.01 2.01
N GLY A 116 -15.78 -6.93 1.24
CA GLY A 116 -16.66 -7.99 1.77
C GLY A 116 -18.05 -7.61 2.26
N GLY A 117 -18.38 -6.31 2.38
CA GLY A 117 -19.70 -5.85 2.81
C GLY A 117 -20.16 -6.47 4.13
N SER A 118 -21.43 -6.88 4.22
CA SER A 118 -22.01 -7.45 5.45
C SER A 118 -21.65 -8.91 5.73
N HIS A 119 -21.02 -9.60 4.77
CA HIS A 119 -20.71 -11.03 4.88
C HIS A 119 -19.22 -11.30 5.07
N GLY A 120 -18.37 -10.32 4.79
CA GLY A 120 -16.92 -10.49 4.83
C GLY A 120 -16.40 -11.36 3.68
N GLU A 121 -15.09 -11.48 3.59
CA GLU A 121 -14.43 -12.29 2.57
C GLU A 121 -13.82 -13.54 3.18
N SER A 122 -13.77 -14.60 2.38
CA SER A 122 -13.24 -15.87 2.88
C SER A 122 -11.76 -15.79 3.25
N CYS A 123 -10.94 -14.97 2.57
CA CYS A 123 -9.52 -14.72 2.89
C CYS A 123 -9.36 -14.17 4.31
N ASN A 124 -10.34 -13.41 4.78
CA ASN A 124 -10.41 -12.79 6.09
C ASN A 124 -11.31 -13.55 7.07
N CYS A 125 -11.55 -14.84 6.81
CA CYS A 125 -12.43 -15.70 7.62
C CYS A 125 -13.83 -15.12 7.86
N ASN A 126 -14.34 -14.35 6.89
CA ASN A 126 -15.62 -13.65 6.93
C ASN A 126 -15.70 -12.60 8.06
N ALA A 127 -14.56 -12.03 8.46
CA ALA A 127 -14.55 -10.86 9.32
C ALA A 127 -15.28 -9.69 8.65
N THR A 128 -15.87 -8.82 9.47
CA THR A 128 -16.68 -7.69 9.02
C THR A 128 -16.33 -6.39 9.73
N ASP A 129 -15.27 -6.37 10.55
CA ASP A 129 -14.73 -5.17 11.18
C ASP A 129 -13.51 -4.63 10.39
N ASP A 130 -13.23 -3.33 10.49
CA ASP A 130 -12.23 -2.66 9.65
C ASP A 130 -10.79 -3.13 9.91
N VAL A 131 -10.52 -3.72 11.08
CA VAL A 131 -9.18 -4.17 11.45
C VAL A 131 -8.86 -5.52 10.82
N ASN A 132 -9.88 -6.37 10.65
CA ASN A 132 -9.75 -7.74 10.17
C ASN A 132 -10.21 -7.96 8.72
N THR A 133 -10.61 -6.91 8.00
CA THR A 133 -10.87 -6.98 6.56
C THR A 133 -9.80 -6.27 5.75
N ASP A 134 -9.75 -6.62 4.46
CA ASP A 134 -8.99 -5.88 3.47
C ASP A 134 -9.58 -4.47 3.32
N THR A 135 -8.71 -3.52 2.97
CA THR A 135 -9.11 -2.17 2.57
C THR A 135 -8.90 -2.04 1.08
N HIS A 136 -9.99 -1.94 0.34
CA HIS A 136 -9.98 -1.71 -1.09
C HIS A 136 -9.71 -0.25 -1.39
N ILE A 137 -8.94 -0.01 -2.44
CA ILE A 137 -8.62 1.33 -2.91
C ILE A 137 -8.73 1.37 -4.42
N ASN A 138 -9.52 2.32 -4.91
CA ASN A 138 -9.71 2.58 -6.33
C ASN A 138 -8.59 3.46 -6.87
N MET A 139 -7.73 2.88 -7.71
CA MET A 139 -6.61 3.55 -8.34
C MET A 139 -6.93 3.89 -9.80
N ALA A 140 -6.87 5.17 -10.14
CA ALA A 140 -7.14 5.70 -11.47
C ALA A 140 -5.87 6.31 -12.09
N LEU A 141 -5.82 6.44 -13.42
CA LEU A 141 -4.69 7.09 -14.10
C LEU A 141 -4.51 8.54 -13.64
N THR A 142 -5.61 9.29 -13.53
CA THR A 142 -5.59 10.70 -13.10
C THR A 142 -6.83 11.05 -12.29
N ASN A 143 -6.86 12.27 -11.74
CA ASN A 143 -8.01 12.82 -11.02
C ASN A 143 -9.15 13.34 -11.94
N SER A 144 -9.05 13.12 -13.26
CA SER A 144 -10.09 13.56 -14.19
C SER A 144 -11.40 12.81 -13.95
N ALA A 145 -12.52 13.49 -14.17
CA ALA A 145 -13.86 12.90 -14.02
C ALA A 145 -14.08 11.64 -14.89
N GLU A 146 -13.33 11.49 -16.00
CA GLU A 146 -13.36 10.28 -16.80
C GLU A 146 -12.58 9.14 -16.12
N ASN A 147 -11.34 9.38 -15.71
CA ASN A 147 -10.47 8.32 -15.19
C ASN A 147 -10.93 7.76 -13.84
N VAL A 148 -11.66 8.55 -13.04
CA VAL A 148 -12.20 8.09 -11.73
C VAL A 148 -13.51 7.32 -11.86
N LYS A 149 -14.06 7.17 -13.07
CA LYS A 149 -15.27 6.35 -13.28
C LYS A 149 -15.02 4.89 -12.90
N PRO A 150 -16.04 4.16 -12.40
CA PRO A 150 -15.88 2.79 -11.93
C PRO A 150 -15.18 1.85 -12.92
N GLU A 151 -15.66 1.82 -14.15
CA GLU A 151 -15.09 1.12 -15.31
C GLU A 151 -13.65 1.47 -15.75
N ASN A 152 -13.01 2.50 -15.18
CA ASN A 152 -11.71 3.03 -15.61
C ASN A 152 -10.63 2.92 -14.52
N ARG A 153 -10.94 2.26 -13.39
CA ARG A 153 -10.04 2.12 -12.24
C ARG A 153 -9.67 0.67 -11.95
N MET A 154 -8.54 0.50 -11.27
CA MET A 154 -8.06 -0.78 -10.71
C MET A 154 -8.30 -0.80 -9.20
N ILE A 155 -8.50 -1.98 -8.62
CA ILE A 155 -8.49 -2.15 -7.16
C ILE A 155 -7.10 -2.54 -6.70
N VAL A 156 -6.68 -1.93 -5.60
CA VAL A 156 -5.49 -2.30 -4.86
C VAL A 156 -5.85 -2.45 -3.39
N GLU A 157 -5.25 -3.41 -2.70
CA GLU A 157 -5.74 -3.81 -1.38
C GLU A 157 -4.65 -3.88 -0.31
N VAL A 158 -4.94 -3.25 0.84
CA VAL A 158 -4.15 -3.46 2.07
C VAL A 158 -4.85 -4.51 2.92
N THR A 159 -4.14 -5.60 3.22
CA THR A 159 -4.68 -6.70 4.02
C THR A 159 -4.40 -6.53 5.52
N PRO A 160 -5.15 -7.22 6.40
CA PRO A 160 -4.91 -7.17 7.85
C PRO A 160 -3.48 -7.53 8.25
N ARG A 161 -2.85 -8.49 7.56
CA ARG A 161 -1.45 -8.90 7.83
C ARG A 161 -0.46 -7.78 7.53
N LEU A 162 -0.57 -7.16 6.35
CA LEU A 162 0.34 -6.08 5.97
C LEU A 162 0.08 -4.81 6.78
N ARG A 163 -1.17 -4.54 7.16
CA ARG A 163 -1.52 -3.47 8.11
C ARG A 163 -0.84 -3.66 9.46
N TYR A 164 -0.84 -4.89 9.99
CA TYR A 164 -0.14 -5.20 11.23
C TYR A 164 1.37 -5.01 11.11
N ILE A 165 1.99 -5.52 10.04
CA ILE A 165 3.43 -5.32 9.78
C ILE A 165 3.76 -3.83 9.65
N ALA A 166 2.93 -3.04 8.95
CA ALA A 166 3.10 -1.60 8.86
C ALA A 166 3.11 -0.93 10.25
N GLY A 167 2.20 -1.34 11.13
CA GLY A 167 2.17 -0.90 12.53
C GLY A 167 3.48 -1.18 13.29
N LEU A 168 4.08 -2.36 13.11
CA LEU A 168 5.38 -2.70 13.70
C LEU A 168 6.52 -1.81 13.16
N ASN A 169 6.36 -1.25 11.96
CA ASN A 169 7.32 -0.37 11.32
C ASN A 169 7.04 1.12 11.57
N GLY A 170 6.08 1.45 12.46
CA GLY A 170 5.73 2.83 12.81
C GLY A 170 4.85 3.54 11.77
N LEU A 171 4.24 2.78 10.87
CA LEU A 171 3.29 3.27 9.87
C LEU A 171 1.85 2.94 10.31
N ASP A 172 0.89 3.80 9.96
CA ASP A 172 -0.52 3.55 10.21
C ASP A 172 -1.24 3.27 8.89
N TRP A 173 -1.54 2.00 8.63
CA TRP A 173 -2.33 1.56 7.47
C TRP A 173 -3.75 1.13 7.87
N SER A 174 -4.28 1.68 8.97
CA SER A 174 -5.68 1.52 9.32
C SER A 174 -6.58 2.06 8.22
N HIS A 175 -7.79 1.49 8.07
CA HIS A 175 -8.78 1.96 7.10
C HIS A 175 -9.00 3.49 7.18
N GLY A 176 -9.14 4.00 8.40
CA GLY A 176 -9.33 5.43 8.65
C GLY A 176 -8.13 6.29 8.27
N ASN A 177 -6.90 5.81 8.44
CA ASN A 177 -5.74 6.57 7.96
C ASN A 177 -5.55 6.47 6.45
N LEU A 178 -5.88 5.32 5.84
CA LEU A 178 -5.82 5.15 4.38
C LEU A 178 -6.78 6.09 3.65
N LYS A 179 -7.94 6.39 4.26
CA LYS A 179 -8.88 7.42 3.78
C LYS A 179 -8.24 8.80 3.60
N ASN A 180 -7.20 9.14 4.36
CA ASN A 180 -6.50 10.42 4.20
C ASN A 180 -5.69 10.52 2.90
N TYR A 181 -5.46 9.39 2.20
CA TYR A 181 -4.82 9.38 0.88
C TYR A 181 -5.82 9.54 -0.28
N GLU A 182 -7.13 9.61 -0.02
CA GLU A 182 -8.10 9.94 -1.06
C GLU A 182 -7.77 11.33 -1.64
N GLY A 183 -7.57 11.38 -2.95
CA GLY A 183 -7.15 12.61 -3.62
C GLY A 183 -5.64 12.78 -3.80
N SER A 184 -4.82 11.88 -3.26
CA SER A 184 -3.36 11.89 -3.46
C SER A 184 -2.94 11.02 -4.65
N CYS A 185 -1.75 11.29 -5.18
CA CYS A 185 -1.07 10.41 -6.12
C CYS A 185 -0.07 9.56 -5.35
N LEU A 186 -0.16 8.24 -5.50
CA LEU A 186 0.69 7.29 -4.78
C LEU A 186 1.48 6.42 -5.76
N GLU A 187 2.66 6.04 -5.32
CA GLU A 187 3.38 4.86 -5.78
C GLU A 187 3.12 3.74 -4.79
N ILE A 188 2.73 2.58 -5.30
CA ILE A 188 2.55 1.36 -4.51
C ILE A 188 3.43 0.25 -5.02
N GLU A 189 3.76 -0.68 -4.13
CA GLU A 189 4.37 -1.96 -4.48
C GLU A 189 3.53 -3.09 -3.90
N GLY A 190 3.53 -4.23 -4.56
CA GLY A 190 2.80 -5.42 -4.13
C GLY A 190 2.73 -6.44 -5.25
N ASP A 191 1.98 -7.50 -5.01
CA ASP A 191 1.87 -8.61 -5.96
C ASP A 191 0.63 -8.48 -6.84
N LEU A 192 0.79 -8.78 -8.13
CA LEU A 192 -0.36 -8.91 -9.03
C LEU A 192 -1.22 -10.10 -8.62
N PHE A 193 -2.52 -9.86 -8.52
CA PHE A 193 -3.52 -10.86 -8.20
C PHE A 193 -4.63 -10.86 -9.26
N TRP A 194 -5.21 -12.04 -9.51
CA TRP A 194 -6.30 -12.22 -10.46
C TRP A 194 -7.59 -12.54 -9.70
N ASP A 195 -8.52 -11.58 -9.62
CA ASP A 195 -9.79 -11.78 -8.93
C ASP A 195 -10.88 -12.33 -9.86
N ASP A 196 -10.80 -13.63 -10.14
CA ASP A 196 -11.73 -14.34 -11.03
C ASP A 196 -13.20 -14.29 -10.57
N ALA A 197 -13.45 -14.04 -9.28
CA ALA A 197 -14.80 -13.91 -8.74
C ALA A 197 -15.58 -12.72 -9.33
N HIS A 198 -14.88 -11.76 -9.94
CA HIS A 198 -15.43 -10.51 -10.45
C HIS A 198 -15.50 -10.46 -11.99
N GLU A 199 -15.43 -11.61 -12.69
CA GLU A 199 -15.32 -11.66 -14.17
C GLU A 199 -16.42 -10.87 -14.91
N GLY A 200 -17.64 -10.89 -14.40
CA GLY A 200 -18.77 -10.13 -14.96
C GLY A 200 -18.80 -8.63 -14.59
N GLU A 201 -17.90 -8.17 -13.74
CA GLU A 201 -17.90 -6.83 -13.15
C GLU A 201 -16.71 -5.97 -13.61
N ALA A 202 -15.79 -6.56 -14.36
CA ALA A 202 -14.67 -5.88 -15.01
C ALA A 202 -14.96 -5.60 -16.49
N ARG A 203 -14.55 -4.42 -16.97
CA ARG A 203 -14.68 -4.02 -18.38
C ARG A 203 -13.84 -4.90 -19.33
N ASN A 204 -12.61 -5.21 -18.93
CA ASN A 204 -11.60 -5.87 -19.75
C ASN A 204 -11.74 -7.41 -19.73
N THR A 205 -12.97 -7.89 -19.88
CA THR A 205 -13.29 -9.32 -19.93
C THR A 205 -14.26 -9.60 -21.08
N PRO A 206 -14.25 -10.82 -21.67
CA PRO A 206 -15.18 -11.18 -22.74
C PRO A 206 -16.64 -11.23 -22.31
N ILE A 207 -16.91 -11.37 -21.01
CA ILE A 207 -18.25 -11.55 -20.44
C ILE A 207 -18.70 -10.35 -19.59
N ALA A 208 -18.08 -9.18 -19.77
CA ALA A 208 -18.40 -7.97 -19.05
C ALA A 208 -19.93 -7.72 -18.98
N GLY A 209 -20.44 -7.63 -17.76
CA GLY A 209 -21.86 -7.53 -17.45
C GLY A 209 -22.38 -6.10 -17.49
N ARG A 210 -23.53 -5.87 -16.82
CA ARG A 210 -24.15 -4.54 -16.73
C ARG A 210 -23.64 -3.71 -15.55
N ASP A 211 -23.13 -4.36 -14.51
CA ASP A 211 -22.72 -3.73 -13.26
C ASP A 211 -21.18 -3.62 -13.20
N ILE A 212 -20.59 -2.98 -14.21
CA ILE A 212 -19.14 -2.81 -14.31
C ILE A 212 -18.70 -1.74 -13.32
N TRP A 213 -17.86 -2.12 -12.35
CA TRP A 213 -17.35 -1.20 -11.34
C TRP A 213 -15.83 -1.10 -11.26
N ARG A 214 -15.14 -1.82 -12.16
CA ARG A 214 -13.69 -1.86 -12.33
C ARG A 214 -13.31 -2.03 -13.80
N ALA A 215 -12.13 -1.57 -14.18
CA ALA A 215 -11.62 -1.78 -15.54
C ALA A 215 -11.13 -3.21 -15.75
N THR A 216 -10.44 -3.77 -14.77
CA THR A 216 -9.66 -5.01 -14.86
C THR A 216 -9.95 -5.96 -13.70
N LEU A 217 -9.72 -7.26 -13.93
CA LEU A 217 -9.66 -8.28 -12.87
C LEU A 217 -8.31 -8.35 -12.17
N TRP A 218 -7.28 -7.72 -12.75
CA TRP A 218 -5.98 -7.59 -12.11
C TRP A 218 -6.04 -6.59 -10.97
N GLU A 219 -5.40 -6.95 -9.86
CA GLU A 219 -5.25 -6.15 -8.66
C GLU A 219 -3.79 -6.10 -8.24
N VAL A 220 -3.45 -5.11 -7.41
CA VAL A 220 -2.30 -5.27 -6.52
C VAL A 220 -2.83 -5.71 -5.16
N HIS A 221 -2.67 -6.99 -4.85
CA HIS A 221 -3.18 -7.62 -3.64
C HIS A 221 -2.20 -8.73 -3.22
N PRO A 222 -1.49 -8.58 -2.08
CA PRO A 222 -1.51 -7.46 -1.15
C PRO A 222 -0.57 -6.31 -1.56
N ILE A 223 -0.88 -5.09 -1.11
CA ILE A 223 0.05 -3.96 -1.11
C ILE A 223 1.11 -4.14 0.00
N THR A 224 2.38 -3.98 -0.36
CA THR A 224 3.55 -4.11 0.53
C THR A 224 4.31 -2.80 0.75
N SER A 225 4.02 -1.75 -0.05
CA SER A 225 4.57 -0.40 0.09
C SER A 225 3.57 0.65 -0.39
N ILE A 226 3.51 1.79 0.31
CA ILE A 226 2.72 2.96 -0.08
C ILE A 226 3.60 4.20 0.08
N GLN A 227 3.74 4.97 -0.98
CA GLN A 227 4.47 6.22 -0.98
C GLN A 227 3.67 7.31 -1.70
N GLU A 228 3.40 8.41 -1.01
CA GLU A 228 2.84 9.60 -1.67
C GLU A 228 3.88 10.25 -2.59
N ILE A 229 3.46 10.56 -3.80
CA ILE A 229 4.24 11.21 -4.84
C ILE A 229 3.55 12.49 -5.30
N ASP A 230 4.33 13.39 -5.91
CA ASP A 230 3.77 14.60 -6.49
C ASP A 230 2.95 14.24 -7.74
N CYS A 231 1.66 14.60 -7.75
CA CYS A 231 0.78 14.37 -8.89
C CYS A 231 1.30 15.01 -10.20
N ASN A 232 2.08 16.09 -10.12
CA ASN A 232 2.69 16.70 -11.31
C ASN A 232 3.81 15.84 -11.93
N LYS A 233 4.25 14.78 -11.24
CA LYS A 233 5.17 13.77 -11.81
C LYS A 233 4.43 12.64 -12.52
N LEU A 234 3.12 12.54 -12.30
CA LEU A 234 2.26 11.51 -12.87
C LEU A 234 1.48 12.02 -14.10
N PHE A 235 1.10 13.30 -14.10
CA PHE A 235 0.33 13.96 -15.17
C PHE A 235 1.21 14.80 -16.10
#